data_AF-A0A930KAH7-F1
#
_entry.id   AF-A0A930KAH7-F1
#
_cell.length_a   1.000
_cell.length_b   1.000
_cell.length_c   1.000
_cell.angle_alpha   90.00
_cell.angle_beta   90.00
_cell.angle_gamma   90.00
#
_symmetry.space_group_name_H-M   'P 1'
#
loop_
_entity.id
_entity.type
_entity.pdbx_description
1 polymer ?
#
loop_
_entity_poly.entity_id
_entity_poly.type
_entity_poly.pdbx_seq_one_letter_code
_entity_poly.pdbx_strand_id
1 'polypeptide(L)'
;PVGVVVDPVNHLAAAIEEVGNGTKYKFAVEKYRSVPTSTVQVSISDLTIDANKYLAQFATSGYDETWNASYTSSNVTGDKVKGNNPDFPAFYAAGRFRPSVALSGSLASKKWFLPSQQDYFHAYDLLGFAQDIMSIGSLAQRYRWYGYLFEKAFTDAGGKSFMTTEQDGYYWTSTAHSGGSRFWPIARELYFPSDFSPLEYKVRAFVLY
;
A
#
# COMPACT_ATOMS: atom_id res chain seq x y z
N PRO A 1 2.55 -7.96 -19.67
CA PRO A 1 2.89 -8.01 -18.22
C PRO A 1 1.66 -7.66 -17.39
N VAL A 2 1.59 -8.07 -16.12
CA VAL A 2 0.48 -7.70 -15.20
C VAL A 2 0.97 -7.05 -13.91
N GLY A 3 2.27 -7.16 -13.63
CA GLY A 3 2.92 -6.53 -12.49
C GLY A 3 4.42 -6.40 -12.71
N VAL A 4 5.06 -5.60 -11.86
CA VAL A 4 6.52 -5.46 -11.74
C VAL A 4 6.94 -6.10 -10.42
N VAL A 5 8.00 -6.90 -10.43
CA VAL A 5 8.57 -7.48 -9.22
C VAL A 5 9.18 -6.36 -8.37
N VAL A 6 8.72 -6.27 -7.13
CA VAL A 6 9.12 -5.23 -6.17
C VAL A 6 9.87 -5.81 -4.97
N ASP A 7 9.75 -7.11 -4.73
CA ASP A 7 10.60 -7.86 -3.81
C ASP A 7 10.77 -9.29 -4.36
N PRO A 8 11.90 -9.63 -4.98
CA PRO A 8 12.12 -10.96 -5.53
C PRO A 8 12.31 -12.02 -4.44
N VAL A 9 12.74 -11.64 -3.23
CA VAL A 9 12.99 -12.58 -2.13
C VAL A 9 11.67 -13.02 -1.50
N ASN A 10 10.76 -12.07 -1.29
CA ASN A 10 9.42 -12.34 -0.74
C ASN A 10 8.37 -12.62 -1.82
N HIS A 11 8.80 -12.78 -3.09
CA HIS A 11 7.92 -13.04 -4.22
C HIS A 11 6.77 -12.02 -4.36
N LEU A 12 7.09 -10.73 -4.19
CA LEU A 12 6.13 -9.63 -4.22
C LEU A 12 6.18 -8.90 -5.55
N ALA A 13 5.00 -8.69 -6.15
CA ALA A 13 4.84 -7.87 -7.35
C ALA A 13 3.73 -6.83 -7.18
N ALA A 14 3.94 -5.64 -7.76
CA ALA A 14 2.96 -4.56 -7.82
C ALA A 14 2.26 -4.53 -9.17
N ALA A 15 0.94 -4.34 -9.21
CA ALA A 15 0.18 -4.25 -10.45
C ALA A 15 0.65 -3.10 -11.34
N ILE A 16 0.69 -3.31 -12.66
CA ILE A 16 0.92 -2.22 -13.62
C ILE A 16 -0.34 -1.37 -13.88
N GLU A 17 -1.52 -1.89 -13.49
CA GLU A 17 -2.84 -1.26 -13.64
C GLU A 17 -3.39 -0.71 -12.32
N GLU A 18 -4.14 0.39 -12.42
CA GLU A 18 -4.73 1.04 -11.24
C GLU A 18 -6.05 0.35 -10.98
N VAL A 19 -6.35 0.05 -9.72
CA VAL A 19 -7.64 -0.55 -9.39
C VAL A 19 -8.74 0.42 -9.80
N GLY A 20 -9.74 -0.10 -10.53
CA GLY A 20 -10.82 0.72 -11.08
C GLY A 20 -10.36 1.79 -12.06
N ASN A 21 -9.24 1.60 -12.77
CA ASN A 21 -8.69 2.55 -13.75
C ASN A 21 -8.51 3.98 -13.16
N GLY A 22 -7.97 4.05 -11.93
CA GLY A 22 -7.72 5.31 -11.23
C GLY A 22 -8.90 5.79 -10.37
N THR A 23 -9.94 4.97 -10.21
CA THR A 23 -11.00 5.20 -9.23
C THR A 23 -10.40 5.40 -7.84
N LYS A 24 -10.94 6.38 -7.11
CA LYS A 24 -10.55 6.68 -5.74
C LYS A 24 -11.51 6.00 -4.77
N TYR A 25 -10.97 5.54 -3.64
CA TYR A 25 -11.72 4.79 -2.64
C TYR A 25 -11.51 5.41 -1.27
N LYS A 26 -12.51 5.30 -0.38
CA LYS A 26 -12.31 5.55 1.05
C LYS A 26 -11.53 4.40 1.67
N PHE A 27 -10.73 4.69 2.69
CA PHE A 27 -10.03 3.66 3.47
C PHE A 27 -11.03 2.73 4.17
N ALA A 28 -11.99 3.33 4.86
CA ALA A 28 -13.12 2.65 5.51
C ALA A 28 -14.36 3.55 5.47
N VAL A 29 -15.53 2.95 5.69
CA VAL A 29 -16.80 3.68 5.83
C VAL A 29 -16.83 4.52 7.11
N GLU A 30 -17.76 5.47 7.16
CA GLU A 30 -17.85 6.51 8.18
C GLU A 30 -17.87 6.00 9.63
N LYS A 31 -18.55 4.87 9.90
CA LYS A 31 -18.61 4.27 11.24
C LYS A 31 -17.24 3.88 11.80
N TYR A 32 -16.22 3.75 10.95
CA TYR A 32 -14.85 3.41 11.35
C TYR A 32 -13.90 4.60 11.36
N ARG A 33 -14.40 5.83 11.17
CA ARG A 33 -13.59 7.06 11.05
C ARG A 33 -12.60 7.26 12.20
N SER A 34 -13.03 7.05 13.43
CA SER A 34 -12.23 7.24 14.63
C SER A 34 -12.11 5.96 15.46
N VAL A 35 -12.34 4.82 14.81
CA VAL A 35 -12.39 3.51 15.48
C VAL A 35 -11.22 2.68 14.97
N PRO A 36 -10.32 2.21 15.84
CA PRO A 36 -9.26 1.30 15.44
C PRO A 36 -9.85 0.05 14.78
N THR A 37 -9.44 -0.24 13.54
CA THR A 37 -9.95 -1.39 12.77
C THR A 37 -8.93 -2.49 12.55
N SER A 38 -7.65 -2.25 12.83
CA SER A 38 -6.57 -3.25 12.78
C SER A 38 -6.05 -3.58 14.16
N THR A 39 -5.49 -4.77 14.36
CA THR A 39 -4.85 -5.17 15.63
C THR A 39 -3.50 -4.51 15.85
N VAL A 40 -2.77 -4.19 14.78
CA VAL A 40 -1.61 -3.30 14.80
C VAL A 40 -2.06 -1.90 14.40
N GLN A 41 -1.79 -0.92 15.25
CA GLN A 41 -2.07 0.49 15.02
C GLN A 41 -0.78 1.28 15.18
N VAL A 42 -0.55 2.21 14.26
CA VAL A 42 0.52 3.19 14.38
C VAL A 42 -0.10 4.51 14.82
N SER A 43 0.41 5.08 15.89
CA SER A 43 0.03 6.41 16.36
C SER A 43 0.91 7.48 15.72
N ILE A 44 0.46 8.73 15.71
CA ILE A 44 1.25 9.86 15.18
C ILE A 44 2.61 9.98 15.88
N SER A 45 2.69 9.71 17.18
CA SER A 45 3.96 9.70 17.94
C SER A 45 4.96 8.67 17.40
N ASP A 46 4.48 7.56 16.85
CA ASP A 46 5.28 6.44 16.39
C ASP A 46 5.93 6.71 15.02
N LEU A 47 5.59 7.82 14.37
CA LEU A 47 6.21 8.28 13.12
C LEU A 47 7.51 9.05 13.34
N THR A 48 7.75 9.50 14.57
CA THR A 48 8.94 10.26 14.93
C THR A 48 10.13 9.37 15.28
N ILE A 49 9.93 8.05 15.31
CA ILE A 49 10.99 7.07 15.59
C ILE A 49 11.74 6.66 14.32
N ASP A 50 12.96 6.15 14.51
CA ASP A 50 13.80 5.60 13.46
C ASP A 50 13.10 4.50 12.66
N ALA A 51 13.34 4.46 11.34
CA ALA A 51 12.71 3.52 10.43
C ALA A 51 12.94 2.05 10.82
N ASN A 52 14.11 1.70 11.38
CA ASN A 52 14.35 0.34 11.89
C ASN A 52 13.43 0.01 13.04
N LYS A 53 13.26 0.96 13.97
CA LYS A 53 12.39 0.76 15.15
C LYS A 53 10.94 0.66 14.71
N TYR A 54 10.53 1.51 13.77
CA TYR A 54 9.21 1.42 13.18
C TYR A 54 8.98 0.06 12.53
N LEU A 55 9.91 -0.38 11.67
CA LEU A 55 9.78 -1.65 10.98
C LEU A 55 9.77 -2.82 11.96
N ALA A 56 10.62 -2.81 12.98
CA ALA A 56 10.64 -3.87 13.98
C ALA A 56 9.34 -3.95 14.82
N GLN A 57 8.62 -2.85 15.01
CA GLN A 57 7.44 -2.80 15.88
C GLN A 57 6.10 -2.90 15.14
N PHE A 58 6.03 -2.34 13.94
CA PHE A 58 4.77 -2.10 13.24
C PHE A 58 4.72 -2.69 11.83
N ALA A 59 5.83 -3.24 11.32
CA ALA A 59 5.83 -3.81 9.99
C ALA A 59 4.96 -5.07 9.92
N THR A 60 3.95 -4.97 9.06
CA THR A 60 2.99 -6.02 8.74
C THR A 60 2.90 -6.11 7.22
N SER A 61 2.68 -7.31 6.70
CA SER A 61 2.41 -7.47 5.27
C SER A 61 1.01 -6.98 4.93
N GLY A 62 0.85 -6.27 3.81
CA GLY A 62 -0.46 -5.87 3.31
C GLY A 62 -1.32 -7.06 2.90
N TYR A 63 -0.70 -8.20 2.57
CA TYR A 63 -1.42 -9.45 2.33
C TYR A 63 -2.15 -9.89 3.59
N ASP A 64 -1.44 -9.89 4.72
CA ASP A 64 -2.00 -10.24 6.03
C ASP A 64 -3.08 -9.22 6.45
N GLU A 65 -2.81 -7.92 6.33
CA GLU A 65 -3.78 -6.88 6.68
C GLU A 65 -5.06 -6.91 5.80
N THR A 66 -4.96 -7.43 4.57
CA THR A 66 -6.09 -7.57 3.65
C THR A 66 -6.85 -8.89 3.83
N TRP A 67 -6.13 -10.00 3.99
CA TRP A 67 -6.70 -11.35 3.87
C TRP A 67 -6.78 -12.13 5.19
N ASN A 68 -6.04 -11.73 6.22
CA ASN A 68 -6.01 -12.44 7.48
C ASN A 68 -6.85 -11.71 8.56
N ALA A 69 -7.95 -12.35 8.96
CA ALA A 69 -8.87 -11.83 9.96
C ALA A 69 -8.22 -11.54 11.32
N SER A 70 -7.08 -12.17 11.67
CA SER A 70 -6.36 -11.88 12.92
C SER A 70 -5.72 -10.48 12.94
N TYR A 71 -5.57 -9.84 11.78
CA TYR A 71 -5.09 -8.47 11.67
C TYR A 71 -6.20 -7.42 11.78
N THR A 72 -7.45 -7.88 11.92
CA THR A 72 -8.64 -7.02 12.06
C THR A 72 -9.11 -7.01 13.51
N SER A 73 -9.30 -5.81 14.06
CA SER A 73 -9.73 -5.64 15.46
C SER A 73 -11.14 -6.18 15.73
N SER A 74 -11.51 -6.30 17.01
CA SER A 74 -12.87 -6.64 17.43
C SER A 74 -13.92 -5.58 17.09
N ASN A 75 -13.52 -4.35 16.81
CA ASN A 75 -14.45 -3.25 16.48
C ASN A 75 -15.09 -3.41 15.10
N VAL A 76 -14.48 -4.20 14.22
CA VAL A 76 -15.01 -4.46 12.88
C VAL A 76 -16.16 -5.46 12.97
N THR A 77 -17.30 -5.08 12.41
CA THR A 77 -18.52 -5.88 12.31
C THR A 77 -18.60 -6.49 10.91
N GLY A 78 -19.22 -7.66 10.78
CA GLY A 78 -19.30 -8.37 9.50
C GLY A 78 -18.05 -9.20 9.22
N ASP A 79 -17.66 -9.31 7.95
CA ASP A 79 -16.46 -10.08 7.58
C ASP A 79 -15.19 -9.38 8.08
N LYS A 80 -14.36 -10.10 8.83
CA LYS A 80 -13.08 -9.60 9.35
C LYS A 80 -11.95 -9.68 8.33
N VAL A 81 -12.15 -10.39 7.22
CA VAL A 81 -11.26 -10.37 6.06
C VAL A 81 -11.57 -9.10 5.25
N LYS A 82 -10.76 -8.05 5.38
CA LYS A 82 -11.05 -6.74 4.79
C LYS A 82 -11.15 -6.76 3.26
N GLY A 83 -10.40 -7.64 2.59
CA GLY A 83 -10.54 -7.88 1.14
C GLY A 83 -11.94 -8.35 0.71
N ASN A 84 -12.73 -8.90 1.64
CA ASN A 84 -14.11 -9.32 1.42
C ASN A 84 -15.15 -8.35 1.98
N ASN A 85 -14.76 -7.41 2.83
CA ASN A 85 -15.68 -6.53 3.55
C ASN A 85 -15.89 -5.19 2.82
N PRO A 86 -17.09 -4.89 2.29
CA PRO A 86 -17.36 -3.64 1.57
C PRO A 86 -17.28 -2.39 2.45
N ASP A 87 -17.28 -2.54 3.79
CA ASP A 87 -17.03 -1.45 4.72
C ASP A 87 -15.58 -0.91 4.66
N PHE A 88 -14.69 -1.60 3.93
CA PHE A 88 -13.32 -1.20 3.67
C PHE A 88 -13.07 -1.05 2.16
N PRO A 89 -13.60 0.01 1.51
CA PRO A 89 -13.65 0.08 0.04
C PRO A 89 -12.28 -0.08 -0.64
N ALA A 90 -11.22 0.51 -0.10
CA ALA A 90 -9.87 0.36 -0.65
C ALA A 90 -9.36 -1.10 -0.60
N PHE A 91 -9.55 -1.79 0.53
CA PHE A 91 -9.18 -3.20 0.69
C PHE A 91 -10.03 -4.11 -0.19
N TYR A 92 -11.35 -3.87 -0.21
CA TYR A 92 -12.32 -4.62 -0.99
C TYR A 92 -12.03 -4.52 -2.50
N ALA A 93 -11.67 -3.32 -2.97
CA ALA A 93 -11.30 -3.07 -4.35
C ALA A 93 -9.98 -3.74 -4.71
N ALA A 94 -8.96 -3.66 -3.84
CA ALA A 94 -7.69 -4.36 -4.05
C ALA A 94 -7.87 -5.88 -4.10
N GLY A 95 -8.68 -6.45 -3.19
CA GLY A 95 -8.92 -7.90 -3.13
C GLY A 95 -9.69 -8.45 -4.34
N ARG A 96 -10.52 -7.60 -4.97
CA ARG A 96 -11.25 -7.93 -6.20
C ARG A 96 -10.57 -7.48 -7.47
N PHE A 97 -9.41 -6.85 -7.38
CA PHE A 97 -8.67 -6.44 -8.55
C PHE A 97 -8.38 -7.63 -9.46
N ARG A 98 -8.65 -7.45 -10.76
CA ARG A 98 -8.31 -8.38 -11.82
C ARG A 98 -7.63 -7.56 -12.92
N PRO A 99 -6.40 -7.90 -13.32
CA PRO A 99 -5.76 -7.26 -14.46
C PRO A 99 -6.59 -7.40 -15.73
N SER A 100 -6.48 -6.44 -16.65
CA SER A 100 -7.18 -6.48 -17.94
C SER A 100 -6.75 -7.66 -18.83
N VAL A 101 -5.51 -8.11 -18.64
CA VAL A 101 -4.97 -9.30 -19.31
C VAL A 101 -5.36 -10.55 -18.52
N ALA A 102 -5.85 -11.57 -19.25
CA ALA A 102 -6.18 -12.86 -18.66
C ALA A 102 -4.94 -13.48 -17.97
N LEU A 103 -5.11 -13.82 -16.69
CA LEU A 103 -4.08 -14.52 -15.92
C LEU A 103 -4.06 -16.00 -16.29
N SER A 104 -2.86 -16.58 -16.37
CA SER A 104 -2.65 -18.00 -16.61
C SER A 104 -1.67 -18.59 -15.60
N GLY A 105 -1.59 -19.92 -15.54
CA GLY A 105 -0.68 -20.63 -14.64
C GLY A 105 -0.98 -20.36 -13.16
N SER A 106 0.07 -20.35 -12.34
CA SER A 106 -0.02 -20.17 -10.88
C SER A 106 -0.55 -18.80 -10.47
N LEU A 107 -0.44 -17.78 -11.32
CA LEU A 107 -0.86 -16.41 -11.02
C LEU A 107 -2.40 -16.26 -11.04
N ALA A 108 -3.11 -17.11 -11.78
CA ALA A 108 -4.56 -17.04 -11.94
C ALA A 108 -5.35 -17.27 -10.64
N SER A 109 -4.78 -18.01 -9.69
CA SER A 109 -5.41 -18.29 -8.38
C SER A 109 -4.91 -17.40 -7.25
N LYS A 110 -3.94 -16.51 -7.52
CA LYS A 110 -3.36 -15.65 -6.48
C LYS A 110 -4.33 -14.55 -6.08
N LYS A 111 -4.28 -14.20 -4.80
CA LYS A 111 -5.06 -13.10 -4.25
C LYS A 111 -4.24 -11.82 -4.32
N TRP A 112 -4.85 -10.80 -4.90
CA TRP A 112 -4.35 -9.44 -4.89
C TRP A 112 -4.72 -8.78 -3.57
N PHE A 113 -3.95 -7.78 -3.14
CA PHE A 113 -4.16 -7.13 -1.84
C PHE A 113 -3.78 -5.66 -1.86
N LEU A 114 -4.23 -4.92 -0.83
CA LEU A 114 -3.81 -3.55 -0.61
C LEU A 114 -2.44 -3.59 0.08
N PRO A 115 -1.35 -3.11 -0.56
CA PRO A 115 -0.01 -3.17 0.02
C PRO A 115 0.10 -2.36 1.31
N SER A 116 0.91 -2.83 2.25
CA SER A 116 1.28 -2.07 3.45
C SER A 116 2.37 -1.06 3.14
N GLN A 117 2.66 -0.21 4.12
CA GLN A 117 3.81 0.69 4.04
C GLN A 117 5.13 -0.09 3.92
N GLN A 118 5.26 -1.25 4.57
CA GLN A 118 6.43 -2.14 4.42
C GLN A 118 6.54 -2.67 2.98
N ASP A 119 5.43 -3.10 2.37
CA ASP A 119 5.45 -3.60 0.99
C ASP A 119 5.92 -2.52 0.00
N TYR A 120 5.53 -1.26 0.23
CA TYR A 120 6.05 -0.13 -0.53
C TYR A 120 7.54 0.11 -0.26
N PHE A 121 8.01 -0.06 0.98
CA PHE A 121 9.43 0.10 1.32
C PHE A 121 10.33 -0.82 0.50
N HIS A 122 9.96 -2.10 0.39
CA HIS A 122 10.67 -3.04 -0.47
C HIS A 122 10.65 -2.59 -1.94
N ALA A 123 9.51 -2.10 -2.43
CA ALA A 123 9.36 -1.69 -3.82
C ALA A 123 10.29 -0.56 -4.26
N TYR A 124 10.48 0.47 -3.44
CA TYR A 124 11.34 1.59 -3.84
C TYR A 124 12.80 1.40 -3.44
N ASP A 125 13.11 0.60 -2.42
CA ASP A 125 14.49 0.22 -2.15
C ASP A 125 15.06 -0.50 -3.37
N LEU A 126 14.31 -1.48 -3.89
CA LEU A 126 14.68 -2.23 -5.08
C LEU A 126 14.68 -1.40 -6.36
N LEU A 127 13.60 -0.67 -6.66
CA LEU A 127 13.41 -0.03 -7.97
C LEU A 127 13.89 1.43 -8.02
N GLY A 128 13.83 2.13 -6.90
CA GLY A 128 14.15 3.56 -6.79
C GLY A 128 15.52 3.83 -6.17
N PHE A 129 16.27 2.79 -5.79
CA PHE A 129 17.57 2.89 -5.11
C PHE A 129 17.56 3.95 -4.01
N ALA A 130 16.50 3.94 -3.19
CA ALA A 130 16.45 4.83 -2.03
C ALA A 130 17.71 4.59 -1.19
N GLN A 131 18.24 5.66 -0.58
CA GLN A 131 19.27 5.47 0.43
C GLN A 131 18.74 4.49 1.48
N ASP A 132 19.59 3.56 1.91
CA ASP A 132 19.28 2.47 2.84
C ASP A 132 18.22 2.94 3.84
N ILE A 133 17.00 2.43 3.66
CA ILE A 133 15.87 2.83 4.49
C ILE A 133 16.15 2.59 5.97
N MET A 134 17.02 1.62 6.25
CA MET A 134 17.49 1.25 7.57
C MET A 134 18.45 2.28 8.18
N SER A 135 18.85 3.32 7.43
CA SER A 135 19.66 4.44 7.92
C SER A 135 18.84 5.71 8.17
N ILE A 136 17.50 5.63 8.12
CA ILE A 136 16.60 6.79 8.13
C ILE A 136 15.96 7.03 9.51
N GLY A 137 16.12 8.25 10.03
CA GLY A 137 15.75 8.60 11.41
C GLY A 137 14.27 8.84 11.73
N SER A 138 13.39 9.15 10.78
CA SER A 138 11.94 9.37 11.05
C SER A 138 11.07 9.19 9.81
N LEU A 139 9.87 8.62 9.99
CA LEU A 139 8.84 8.44 8.97
C LEU A 139 8.04 9.70 8.59
N ALA A 140 8.17 10.77 9.36
CA ALA A 140 7.52 12.06 9.10
C ALA A 140 8.27 12.93 8.07
N GLN A 141 9.42 12.48 7.58
CA GLN A 141 10.26 13.25 6.66
C GLN A 141 9.99 12.92 5.19
N ARG A 142 10.49 13.77 4.29
CA ARG A 142 10.52 13.51 2.86
C ARG A 142 11.83 12.82 2.49
N TYR A 143 11.76 11.75 1.71
CA TYR A 143 12.94 10.92 1.39
C TYR A 143 13.43 11.14 -0.02
N ARG A 144 14.73 11.38 -0.19
CA ARG A 144 15.34 11.41 -1.52
C ARG A 144 15.45 10.00 -2.07
N TRP A 145 15.09 9.85 -3.34
CA TRP A 145 15.13 8.59 -4.05
C TRP A 145 15.22 8.85 -5.56
N TYR A 146 15.54 7.82 -6.35
CA TYR A 146 15.53 7.89 -7.80
C TYR A 146 14.15 7.52 -8.35
N GLY A 147 13.16 8.35 -8.05
CA GLY A 147 11.78 8.06 -8.41
C GLY A 147 11.60 7.76 -9.91
N TYR A 148 12.30 8.46 -10.81
CA TYR A 148 12.17 8.20 -12.26
C TYR A 148 12.56 6.77 -12.65
N LEU A 149 13.44 6.11 -11.90
CA LEU A 149 13.76 4.69 -12.12
C LEU A 149 12.61 3.80 -11.68
N PHE A 150 12.00 4.10 -10.53
CA PHE A 150 10.78 3.43 -10.07
C PHE A 150 9.65 3.58 -11.10
N GLU A 151 9.37 4.80 -11.56
CA GLU A 151 8.35 5.05 -12.59
C GLU A 151 8.65 4.27 -13.87
N LYS A 152 9.90 4.32 -14.32
CA LYS A 152 10.35 3.66 -15.54
C LYS A 152 10.11 2.15 -15.51
N ALA A 153 10.29 1.49 -14.37
CA ALA A 153 10.01 0.06 -14.23
C ALA A 153 8.55 -0.28 -14.58
N PHE A 154 7.60 0.57 -14.20
CA PHE A 154 6.18 0.38 -14.51
C PHE A 154 5.81 0.80 -15.93
N THR A 155 6.34 1.93 -16.43
CA THR A 155 6.00 2.43 -17.76
C THR A 155 6.64 1.60 -18.88
N ASP A 156 7.89 1.13 -18.71
CA ASP A 156 8.54 0.22 -19.66
C ASP A 156 7.82 -1.15 -19.70
N ALA A 157 7.12 -1.54 -18.63
CA ALA A 157 6.26 -2.73 -18.59
C ALA A 157 4.86 -2.52 -19.23
N GLY A 158 4.59 -1.34 -19.79
CA GLY A 158 3.31 -0.95 -20.39
C GLY A 158 2.26 -0.49 -19.36
N GLY A 159 2.67 -0.19 -18.14
CA GLY A 159 1.81 0.19 -17.03
C GLY A 159 1.43 1.68 -16.99
N LYS A 160 0.50 1.98 -16.07
CA LYS A 160 0.22 3.37 -15.67
C LYS A 160 1.31 3.87 -14.73
N SER A 161 1.75 5.11 -14.94
CA SER A 161 2.68 5.78 -14.04
C SER A 161 2.11 5.83 -12.62
N PHE A 162 2.99 5.60 -11.65
CA PHE A 162 2.72 5.87 -10.24
C PHE A 162 2.85 7.34 -9.89
N MET A 163 3.57 8.12 -10.70
CA MET A 163 3.90 9.49 -10.38
C MET A 163 2.80 10.45 -10.80
N THR A 164 2.59 11.47 -9.97
CA THR A 164 1.89 12.68 -10.37
C THR A 164 2.32 13.85 -9.49
N THR A 165 2.17 15.05 -10.03
CA THR A 165 2.48 16.32 -9.37
C THR A 165 1.29 16.88 -8.59
N GLU A 166 0.13 16.22 -8.60
CA GLU A 166 -1.12 16.69 -8.00
C GLU A 166 -1.55 15.82 -6.80
N GLN A 167 -2.52 16.31 -6.02
CA GLN A 167 -3.17 15.55 -4.92
C GLN A 167 -3.82 14.24 -5.40
N ASP A 168 -3.90 14.02 -6.70
CA ASP A 168 -4.40 12.79 -7.33
C ASP A 168 -3.38 11.62 -7.29
N GLY A 169 -2.21 11.82 -6.67
CA GLY A 169 -1.11 10.85 -6.62
C GLY A 169 -0.97 9.99 -5.40
N TYR A 170 -1.86 10.13 -4.44
CA TYR A 170 -1.83 9.27 -3.26
C TYR A 170 -2.40 7.90 -3.61
N TYR A 171 -1.67 6.88 -3.19
CA TYR A 171 -2.17 5.51 -3.12
C TYR A 171 -2.42 5.15 -1.67
N TRP A 172 -3.52 4.47 -1.38
CA TRP A 172 -3.68 3.88 -0.05
C TRP A 172 -2.61 2.82 0.21
N THR A 173 -2.17 2.78 1.46
CA THR A 173 -1.53 1.59 2.05
C THR A 173 -2.55 0.92 2.97
N SER A 174 -2.36 -0.36 3.29
CA SER A 174 -3.19 -1.08 4.26
C SER A 174 -2.85 -0.75 5.72
N THR A 175 -1.67 -0.17 5.96
CA THR A 175 -1.16 0.09 7.31
C THR A 175 -2.05 1.10 8.03
N ALA A 176 -2.51 0.72 9.22
CA ALA A 176 -3.44 1.54 9.99
C ALA A 176 -2.69 2.59 10.82
N HIS A 177 -2.55 3.79 10.25
CA HIS A 177 -2.06 4.98 10.95
C HIS A 177 -3.22 5.91 11.29
N SER A 178 -3.72 5.88 12.52
CA SER A 178 -4.83 6.75 12.96
C SER A 178 -5.96 6.92 11.93
N GLY A 179 -6.32 5.84 11.21
CA GLY A 179 -7.34 5.85 10.16
C GLY A 179 -6.87 5.74 8.70
N GLY A 180 -5.57 5.62 8.44
CA GLY A 180 -5.01 5.17 7.16
C GLY A 180 -3.67 5.85 6.82
N SER A 181 -2.73 5.07 6.27
CA SER A 181 -1.48 5.61 5.68
C SER A 181 -1.56 5.62 4.16
N ARG A 182 -0.92 6.61 3.56
CA ARG A 182 -0.90 6.83 2.11
C ARG A 182 0.53 6.78 1.61
N PHE A 183 0.70 6.45 0.35
CA PHE A 183 1.95 6.51 -0.38
C PHE A 183 1.87 7.66 -1.39
N TRP A 184 2.81 8.60 -1.31
CA TRP A 184 2.92 9.72 -2.25
C TRP A 184 4.28 9.74 -2.96
N PRO A 185 4.38 9.11 -4.15
CA PRO A 185 5.61 9.10 -4.91
C PRO A 185 5.71 10.37 -5.77
N ILE A 186 6.63 11.29 -5.42
CA ILE A 186 7.06 12.38 -6.31
C ILE A 186 8.49 12.13 -6.77
N ALA A 187 8.87 12.63 -7.95
CA ALA A 187 10.08 12.18 -8.63
C ALA A 187 11.39 12.31 -7.81
N ARG A 188 11.45 13.31 -6.91
CA ARG A 188 12.62 13.61 -6.09
C ARG A 188 12.43 13.27 -4.61
N GLU A 189 11.19 13.09 -4.17
CA GLU A 189 10.85 12.93 -2.77
C GLU A 189 9.77 11.85 -2.60
N LEU A 190 9.80 11.14 -1.48
CA LEU A 190 8.76 10.21 -1.11
C LEU A 190 8.19 10.60 0.25
N TYR A 191 6.88 10.41 0.43
CA TYR A 191 6.20 10.71 1.68
C TYR A 191 5.09 9.72 2.00
N PHE A 192 4.91 9.42 3.29
CA PHE A 192 3.86 8.54 3.80
C PHE A 192 2.94 9.27 4.78
N PRO A 193 1.99 10.08 4.31
CA PRO A 193 1.11 10.80 5.21
C PRO A 193 0.13 9.86 5.90
N SER A 194 0.22 9.81 7.21
CA SER A 194 -0.74 9.23 8.14
C SER A 194 -1.82 10.24 8.50
N ASP A 195 -3.08 9.81 8.49
CA ASP A 195 -4.20 10.40 9.26
C ASP A 195 -5.51 9.90 8.62
N PHE A 196 -6.56 9.72 9.42
CA PHE A 196 -7.89 9.54 8.85
C PHE A 196 -8.26 10.75 7.98
N SER A 197 -8.30 10.53 6.67
CA SER A 197 -8.74 11.54 5.72
C SER A 197 -10.14 11.18 5.26
N PRO A 198 -11.12 12.11 5.27
CA PRO A 198 -12.43 11.86 4.65
C PRO A 198 -12.32 11.75 3.11
N LEU A 199 -11.13 12.00 2.57
CA LEU A 199 -10.81 11.96 1.15
C LEU A 199 -10.67 10.53 0.65
N GLU A 200 -10.72 10.42 -0.67
CA GLU A 200 -10.59 9.19 -1.40
C GLU A 200 -9.28 9.19 -2.17
N TYR A 201 -8.58 8.07 -2.18
CA TYR A 201 -7.30 7.93 -2.88
C TYR A 201 -7.28 6.67 -3.72
N LYS A 202 -6.32 6.63 -4.65
CA LYS A 202 -6.18 5.53 -5.58
C LYS A 202 -5.70 4.28 -4.86
N VAL A 203 -5.86 3.15 -5.54
CA VAL A 203 -5.35 1.86 -5.07
C VAL A 203 -4.51 1.24 -6.17
N ARG A 204 -3.34 0.75 -5.78
CA ARG A 204 -2.53 -0.14 -6.60
C ARG A 204 -2.35 -1.46 -5.87
N ALA A 205 -2.91 -2.52 -6.43
CA ALA A 205 -2.90 -3.82 -5.79
C ALA A 205 -1.56 -4.52 -5.96
N PHE A 206 -1.14 -5.28 -4.96
CA PHE A 206 0.06 -6.12 -4.98
C PHE A 206 -0.35 -7.60 -4.96
N VAL A 207 0.58 -8.49 -5.29
CA VAL A 207 0.36 -9.94 -5.33
C VAL A 207 1.62 -10.70 -4.89
N LEU A 208 1.41 -11.82 -4.19
CA LEU A 208 2.46 -12.80 -3.88
C LEU A 208 2.47 -13.87 -4.98
N TYR A 209 3.56 -14.00 -5.76
CA TYR A 209 3.62 -14.83 -6.97
C TYR A 209 4.34 -16.17 -6.79
#